data_AF-A0A162RJY1-F1
#
_entry.id   AF-A0A162RJY1-F1
#
_cell.length_a   1.000
_cell.length_b   1.000
_cell.length_c   1.000
_cell.angle_alpha   90.00
_cell.angle_beta   90.00
_cell.angle_gamma   90.00
#
_symmetry.space_group_name_H-M   'P 1'
#
loop_
_entity.id
_entity.type
_entity.pdbx_description
1 polymer ?
#
loop_
_entity_poly.entity_id
_entity_poly.type
_entity_poly.pdbx_seq_one_letter_code
_entity_poly.pdbx_strand_id
1 'polypeptide(L)'
;MYELTSLVRHNTRCTFQQAQGAILETLKYLQENVLHIPDGIERILNTDTDQISMEIRRGGLDSHHLDRVVGLIMEFASDQETDVPEETWNEMLDLTTHADRALLIAALQRHDCALLLQLVHRLQAETSWRKRRPILAILFHALQLLPTFVNVAINSVLPSELARDIQAIGTAKDINKDRIYWSIRVLTVTLCCQEPLSFAQQNELGENLIALLVDVLETESVSIATSDEKDQECLTITSAAMHLILALHRQFSLVSSENNPVLLCLANRSMCDSLIEKILLLYNREDDPIKQYVGHQNDDNQTDSVSSLMLGLFSGAETAKLFYTADLEVLLLDVILRRLTDYGPGDKRRSDALQLYHAILRVRSPVYKKSDFAKCLKVIREESDKLGSPSTAMQQDHHKVMQIYHEFPDFLEMS
;
A
#
# COMPACT_ATOMS: atom_id res chain seq x y z
N MET A 1 -17.08 12.10 26.47
CA MET A 1 -16.89 11.89 25.01
C MET A 1 -16.69 10.41 24.71
N TYR A 2 -15.59 9.80 25.19
CA TYR A 2 -15.23 8.41 24.86
C TYR A 2 -16.31 7.37 25.17
N GLU A 3 -16.87 7.36 26.39
CA GLU A 3 -17.93 6.41 26.77
C GLU A 3 -19.19 6.56 25.92
N LEU A 4 -19.61 7.79 25.63
CA LEU A 4 -20.74 8.07 24.73
C LEU A 4 -20.46 7.55 23.31
N THR A 5 -19.23 7.70 22.84
CA THR A 5 -18.82 7.19 21.51
C THR A 5 -18.83 5.68 21.47
N SER A 6 -18.26 5.02 22.48
CA SER A 6 -18.31 3.55 22.59
C SER A 6 -19.74 3.03 22.66
N LEU A 7 -20.64 3.73 23.38
CA LEU A 7 -22.05 3.36 23.48
C LEU A 7 -22.83 3.58 22.17
N VAL A 8 -22.61 4.70 21.49
CA VAL A 8 -23.24 4.95 20.18
C VAL A 8 -22.72 3.95 19.16
N ARG A 9 -21.41 3.70 19.12
CA ARG A 9 -20.77 2.70 18.26
C ARG A 9 -21.39 1.33 18.46
N HIS A 10 -21.48 0.86 19.71
CA HIS A 10 -22.04 -0.45 20.02
C HIS A 10 -23.49 -0.62 19.54
N ASN A 11 -24.32 0.43 19.68
CA ASN A 11 -25.73 0.39 19.30
C ASN A 11 -25.99 0.60 17.81
N THR A 12 -25.05 1.20 17.07
CA THR A 12 -25.26 1.60 15.66
C THR A 12 -24.31 0.91 14.67
N ARG A 13 -23.28 0.20 15.16
CA ARG A 13 -22.21 -0.44 14.37
C ARG A 13 -21.47 0.51 13.41
N CYS A 14 -21.52 1.82 13.64
CA CYS A 14 -20.69 2.76 12.89
C CYS A 14 -19.23 2.70 13.37
N THR A 15 -18.29 3.25 12.59
CA THR A 15 -16.89 3.36 13.04
C THR A 15 -16.78 4.30 14.23
N PHE A 16 -15.74 4.15 15.06
CA PHE A 16 -15.48 5.07 16.17
C PHE A 16 -15.44 6.54 15.72
N GLN A 17 -14.83 6.83 14.56
CA GLN A 17 -14.79 8.18 13.98
C GLN A 17 -16.17 8.68 13.54
N GLN A 18 -16.99 7.82 12.93
CA GLN A 18 -18.37 8.18 12.55
C GLN A 18 -19.25 8.42 13.78
N ALA A 19 -19.16 7.56 14.79
CA ALA A 19 -19.86 7.72 16.06
C ALA A 19 -19.49 9.04 16.72
N GLN A 20 -18.19 9.34 16.75
CA GLN A 20 -17.67 10.59 17.30
C GLN A 20 -18.16 11.80 16.50
N GLY A 21 -18.08 11.75 15.15
CA GLY A 21 -18.55 12.81 14.27
C GLY A 21 -20.04 13.10 14.47
N ALA A 22 -20.87 12.05 14.52
CA ALA A 22 -22.30 12.16 14.76
C ALA A 22 -22.64 12.76 16.13
N ILE A 23 -21.91 12.36 17.18
CA ILE A 23 -22.08 12.95 18.52
C ILE A 23 -21.69 14.44 18.50
N LEU A 24 -20.56 14.80 17.90
CA LEU A 24 -20.10 16.18 17.82
C LEU A 24 -21.09 17.05 17.04
N GLU A 25 -21.60 16.57 15.90
CA GLU A 25 -22.59 17.28 15.09
C GLU A 25 -23.92 17.46 15.84
N THR A 26 -24.37 16.41 16.55
CA THR A 26 -25.58 16.48 17.39
C THR A 26 -25.42 17.48 18.53
N LEU A 27 -24.26 17.47 19.22
CA LEU A 27 -23.98 18.40 20.32
C LEU A 27 -23.83 19.84 19.83
N LYS A 28 -23.24 20.07 18.65
CA LYS A 28 -23.18 21.39 18.00
C LYS A 28 -24.57 21.88 17.62
N TYR A 29 -25.41 21.03 17.03
CA TYR A 29 -26.78 21.39 16.70
C TYR A 29 -27.59 21.77 17.94
N LEU A 30 -27.42 21.03 19.06
CA LEU A 30 -28.04 21.36 20.34
C LEU A 30 -27.52 22.68 20.90
N GLN A 31 -26.23 23.00 20.71
CA GLN A 31 -25.63 24.28 21.09
C GLN A 31 -26.21 25.47 20.36
N GLU A 32 -26.38 25.35 19.05
CA GLU A 32 -26.83 26.45 18.21
C GLU A 32 -28.34 26.68 18.34
N ASN A 33 -29.14 25.62 18.56
CA ASN A 33 -30.59 25.69 18.43
C ASN A 33 -31.39 25.52 19.74
N VAL A 34 -30.79 24.98 20.81
CA VAL A 34 -31.50 24.68 22.08
C VAL A 34 -30.79 25.35 23.26
N LEU A 35 -31.20 26.58 23.58
CA LEU A 35 -30.99 27.39 24.80
C LEU A 35 -29.79 27.06 25.74
N HIS A 36 -28.96 28.10 25.99
CA HIS A 36 -27.90 28.22 27.01
C HIS A 36 -27.43 26.90 27.63
N ILE A 37 -26.54 26.23 26.91
CA ILE A 37 -26.01 24.97 27.40
C ILE A 37 -25.15 25.18 28.64
N PRO A 38 -25.21 24.28 29.64
CA PRO A 38 -24.27 24.25 30.75
C PRO A 38 -22.82 24.11 30.26
N ASP A 39 -21.86 24.74 30.97
CA ASP A 39 -20.40 24.68 30.74
C ASP A 39 -19.84 23.25 30.48
N GLY A 40 -20.58 22.22 30.90
CA GLY A 40 -20.26 20.82 30.65
C GLY A 40 -20.23 20.39 29.18
N ILE A 41 -21.08 20.92 28.30
CA ILE A 41 -21.08 20.53 26.87
C ILE A 41 -19.94 21.22 26.12
N GLU A 42 -19.62 22.46 26.47
CA GLU A 42 -18.45 23.16 25.91
C GLU A 42 -17.15 22.41 26.25
N ARG A 43 -17.03 21.88 27.48
CA ARG A 43 -15.92 21.00 27.86
C ARG A 43 -15.87 19.71 27.04
N ILE A 44 -17.01 19.11 26.71
CA ILE A 44 -17.08 17.89 25.89
C ILE A 44 -16.70 18.17 24.43
N LEU A 45 -17.14 19.30 23.87
CA LEU A 45 -16.81 19.74 22.52
C LEU A 45 -15.32 20.11 22.38
N ASN A 46 -14.72 20.68 23.44
CA ASN A 46 -13.31 21.03 23.49
C ASN A 46 -12.40 19.87 23.95
N THR A 47 -12.95 18.68 24.23
CA THR A 47 -12.13 17.52 24.60
C THR A 47 -11.43 16.98 23.36
N ASP A 48 -10.11 17.10 23.31
CA ASP A 48 -9.29 16.40 22.31
C ASP A 48 -9.34 14.89 22.59
N THR A 49 -9.99 14.17 21.68
CA THR A 49 -10.20 12.73 21.81
C THR A 49 -8.93 11.92 21.64
N ASP A 50 -7.93 12.48 20.95
CA ASP A 50 -6.65 11.83 20.74
C ASP A 50 -5.78 11.87 22.00
N GLN A 51 -6.04 12.83 22.90
CA GLN A 51 -5.34 12.98 24.19
C GLN A 51 -6.01 12.24 25.35
N ILE A 52 -7.09 11.49 25.11
CA ILE A 52 -7.76 10.71 26.17
C ILE A 52 -6.81 9.60 26.66
N SER A 53 -6.53 9.60 27.97
CA SER A 53 -5.67 8.60 28.63
C SER A 53 -6.16 7.18 28.39
N MET A 54 -5.20 6.25 28.20
CA MET A 54 -5.47 4.82 28.04
C MET A 54 -6.25 4.22 29.21
N GLU A 55 -6.15 4.78 30.41
CA GLU A 55 -6.92 4.35 31.59
C GLU A 55 -8.43 4.51 31.38
N ILE A 56 -8.85 5.62 30.78
CA ILE A 56 -10.25 5.90 30.46
C ILE A 56 -10.69 5.00 29.29
N ARG A 57 -9.81 4.79 28.30
CA ARG A 57 -10.10 3.94 27.15
C ARG A 57 -10.34 2.48 27.55
N ARG A 58 -9.56 1.97 28.53
CA ARG A 58 -9.68 0.62 29.08
C ARG A 58 -10.95 0.38 29.91
N GLY A 59 -11.60 1.44 30.39
CA GLY A 59 -12.89 1.34 31.09
C GLY A 59 -14.10 1.22 30.15
N GLY A 60 -13.89 1.36 28.83
CA GLY A 60 -14.97 1.28 27.84
C GLY A 60 -15.46 -0.14 27.57
N LEU A 61 -16.70 -0.26 27.11
CA LEU A 61 -17.34 -1.53 26.75
C LEU A 61 -16.52 -2.30 25.70
N ASP A 62 -15.95 -1.57 24.74
CA ASP A 62 -15.12 -2.14 23.67
C ASP A 62 -13.83 -2.76 24.20
N SER A 63 -13.26 -2.24 25.29
CA SER A 63 -12.06 -2.83 25.91
C SER A 63 -12.38 -4.17 26.54
N HIS A 64 -13.51 -4.29 27.24
CA HIS A 64 -13.93 -5.54 27.86
C HIS A 64 -14.24 -6.62 26.83
N HIS A 65 -14.91 -6.24 25.73
CA HIS A 65 -15.18 -7.16 24.63
C HIS A 65 -13.90 -7.60 23.94
N LEU A 66 -12.99 -6.67 23.66
CA LEU A 66 -11.70 -6.98 23.06
C LEU A 66 -10.87 -7.91 23.93
N ASP A 67 -10.76 -7.65 25.24
CA ASP A 67 -10.03 -8.51 26.17
C ASP A 67 -10.61 -9.92 26.23
N ARG A 68 -11.95 -10.05 26.24
CA ARG A 68 -12.64 -11.33 26.20
C ARG A 68 -12.37 -12.08 24.90
N VAL A 69 -12.57 -11.43 23.75
CA VAL A 69 -12.45 -12.05 22.42
C VAL A 69 -11.01 -12.46 22.15
N VAL A 70 -10.04 -11.60 22.47
CA VAL A 70 -8.61 -11.92 22.37
C VAL A 70 -8.27 -13.10 23.27
N GLY A 71 -8.77 -13.12 24.51
CA GLY A 71 -8.59 -14.24 25.44
C GLY A 71 -9.10 -15.57 24.87
N LEU A 72 -10.33 -15.59 24.36
CA LEU A 72 -10.93 -16.78 23.75
C LEU A 72 -10.13 -17.23 22.52
N ILE A 73 -9.78 -16.32 21.61
CA ILE A 73 -8.99 -16.67 20.42
C ILE A 73 -7.63 -17.25 20.83
N MET A 74 -6.97 -16.68 21.84
CA MET A 74 -5.68 -17.20 22.32
C MET A 74 -5.79 -18.58 22.97
N GLU A 75 -6.83 -18.79 23.79
CA GLU A 75 -7.09 -20.08 24.46
C GLU A 75 -7.39 -21.17 23.42
N PHE A 76 -8.36 -20.93 22.54
CA PHE A 76 -8.69 -21.86 21.48
C PHE A 76 -7.54 -22.02 20.49
N ALA A 77 -6.78 -20.97 20.16
CA ALA A 77 -5.63 -21.07 19.25
C ALA A 77 -4.59 -22.07 19.74
N SER A 78 -4.38 -22.14 21.06
CA SER A 78 -3.46 -23.09 21.69
C SER A 78 -3.93 -24.55 21.62
N ASP A 79 -5.25 -24.78 21.51
CA ASP A 79 -5.86 -26.10 21.46
C ASP A 79 -6.33 -26.41 20.02
N GLN A 80 -5.57 -27.24 19.31
CA GLN A 80 -5.83 -27.54 17.89
C GLN A 80 -7.13 -28.32 17.64
N GLU A 81 -7.73 -28.89 18.68
CA GLU A 81 -8.96 -29.69 18.56
C GLU A 81 -10.23 -28.84 18.71
N THR A 82 -10.15 -27.71 19.41
CA THR A 82 -11.30 -26.87 19.69
C THR A 82 -11.44 -25.73 18.69
N ASP A 83 -12.59 -25.69 18.03
CA ASP A 83 -12.90 -24.69 17.02
C ASP A 83 -13.37 -23.38 17.66
N VAL A 84 -12.88 -22.26 17.15
CA VAL A 84 -13.35 -20.93 17.60
C VAL A 84 -14.73 -20.70 17.00
N PRO A 85 -15.76 -20.35 17.81
CA PRO A 85 -17.09 -20.06 17.29
C PRO A 85 -17.09 -18.95 16.24
N GLU A 86 -17.91 -19.09 15.19
CA GLU A 86 -18.04 -18.10 14.10
C GLU A 86 -18.42 -16.71 14.63
N GLU A 87 -19.23 -16.66 15.69
CA GLU A 87 -19.62 -15.42 16.38
C GLU A 87 -18.40 -14.68 16.95
N THR A 88 -17.40 -15.40 17.47
CA THR A 88 -16.18 -14.81 18.03
C THR A 88 -15.31 -14.20 16.93
N TRP A 89 -15.24 -14.85 15.76
CA TRP A 89 -14.56 -14.31 14.59
C TRP A 89 -15.20 -13.03 14.06
N ASN A 90 -16.53 -13.03 13.97
CA ASN A 90 -17.29 -11.87 13.52
C ASN A 90 -17.19 -10.70 14.52
N GLU A 91 -17.21 -10.98 15.82
CA GLU A 91 -17.00 -9.97 16.85
C GLU A 91 -15.59 -9.39 16.79
N MET A 92 -14.55 -10.23 16.64
CA MET A 92 -13.18 -9.76 16.47
C MET A 92 -13.03 -8.89 15.23
N LEU A 93 -13.64 -9.28 14.11
CA LEU A 93 -13.62 -8.51 12.87
C LEU A 93 -14.32 -7.15 13.02
N ASP A 94 -15.47 -7.11 13.70
CA ASP A 94 -16.15 -5.83 14.00
C ASP A 94 -15.26 -4.93 14.84
N LEU A 95 -14.65 -5.47 15.89
CA LEU A 95 -13.77 -4.70 16.77
C LEU A 95 -12.54 -4.20 16.00
N THR A 96 -11.87 -5.02 15.20
CA THR A 96 -10.68 -4.58 14.44
C THR A 96 -10.98 -3.57 13.35
N THR A 97 -12.19 -3.58 12.79
CA THR A 97 -12.60 -2.67 11.72
C THR A 97 -13.13 -1.34 12.28
N HIS A 98 -13.90 -1.37 13.37
CA HIS A 98 -14.71 -0.23 13.82
C HIS A 98 -14.30 0.36 15.17
N ALA A 99 -13.53 -0.35 16.01
CA ALA A 99 -13.16 0.14 17.33
C ALA A 99 -12.07 1.22 17.30
N ASP A 100 -11.80 1.82 18.46
CA ASP A 100 -10.73 2.80 18.63
C ASP A 100 -9.35 2.18 18.34
N ARG A 101 -8.62 2.81 17.40
CA ARG A 101 -7.28 2.39 16.97
C ARG A 101 -6.30 2.29 18.13
N ALA A 102 -6.31 3.22 19.08
CA ALA A 102 -5.35 3.18 20.19
C ALA A 102 -5.61 2.01 21.14
N LEU A 103 -6.89 1.68 21.36
CA LEU A 103 -7.30 0.53 22.15
C LEU A 103 -6.87 -0.79 21.47
N LEU A 104 -7.12 -0.91 20.16
CA LEU A 104 -6.71 -2.07 19.37
C LEU A 104 -5.19 -2.27 19.38
N ILE A 105 -4.41 -1.20 19.18
CA ILE A 105 -2.94 -1.26 19.24
C ILE A 105 -2.50 -1.76 20.62
N ALA A 106 -3.04 -1.20 21.70
CA ALA A 106 -2.67 -1.59 23.05
C ALA A 106 -3.03 -3.05 23.36
N ALA A 107 -4.15 -3.56 22.84
CA ALA A 107 -4.54 -4.95 23.03
C ALA A 107 -3.68 -5.92 22.20
N LEU A 108 -3.39 -5.58 20.95
CA LEU A 108 -2.57 -6.38 20.04
C LEU A 108 -1.09 -6.41 20.45
N GLN A 109 -0.58 -5.34 21.06
CA GLN A 109 0.78 -5.30 21.61
C GLN A 109 0.95 -6.15 22.88
N ARG A 110 -0.15 -6.57 23.53
CA ARG A 110 -0.03 -7.41 24.74
C ARG A 110 0.64 -8.73 24.40
N HIS A 111 1.45 -9.21 25.33
CA HIS A 111 2.19 -10.48 25.19
C HIS A 111 3.03 -10.52 23.90
N ASP A 112 3.72 -9.43 23.57
CA ASP A 112 4.64 -9.35 22.41
C ASP A 112 3.99 -9.75 21.09
N CYS A 113 2.76 -9.27 20.85
CA CYS A 113 2.00 -9.59 19.63
C CYS A 113 1.67 -11.09 19.46
N ALA A 114 1.58 -11.84 20.56
CA ALA A 114 1.28 -13.27 20.52
C ALA A 114 -0.01 -13.60 19.74
N LEU A 115 -1.03 -12.73 19.79
CA LEU A 115 -2.27 -12.92 19.02
C LEU A 115 -2.00 -12.98 17.52
N LEU A 116 -1.17 -12.08 16.98
CA LEU A 116 -0.84 -12.07 15.55
C LEU A 116 -0.17 -13.37 15.15
N LEU A 117 0.80 -13.84 15.95
CA LEU A 117 1.46 -15.11 15.71
C LEU A 117 0.48 -16.28 15.80
N GLN A 118 -0.41 -16.32 16.78
CA GLN A 118 -1.42 -17.37 16.91
C GLN A 118 -2.38 -17.40 15.71
N LEU A 119 -2.82 -16.24 15.22
CA LEU A 119 -3.63 -16.15 14.01
C LEU A 119 -2.89 -16.73 12.79
N VAL A 120 -1.59 -16.47 12.65
CA VAL A 120 -0.75 -17.05 11.57
C VAL A 120 -0.66 -18.57 11.72
N HIS A 121 -0.42 -19.10 12.93
CA HIS A 121 -0.37 -20.55 13.17
C HIS A 121 -1.71 -21.22 12.87
N ARG A 122 -2.82 -20.60 13.25
CA ARG A 122 -4.17 -21.11 12.93
C ARG A 122 -4.46 -21.07 11.44
N LEU A 123 -4.05 -20.01 10.74
CA LEU A 123 -4.18 -19.92 9.29
C LEU A 123 -3.45 -21.06 8.57
N GLN A 124 -2.29 -21.49 9.08
CA GLN A 124 -1.50 -22.58 8.53
C GLN A 124 -2.16 -23.96 8.77
N ALA A 125 -2.79 -24.16 9.92
CA ALA A 125 -3.47 -25.42 10.25
C ALA A 125 -4.84 -25.55 9.54
N GLU A 126 -5.49 -24.42 9.25
CA GLU A 126 -6.86 -24.41 8.75
C GLU A 126 -6.94 -24.61 7.23
N THR A 127 -7.77 -25.57 6.81
CA THR A 127 -7.96 -25.91 5.39
C THR A 127 -9.24 -25.31 4.81
N SER A 128 -10.23 -24.99 5.67
CA SER A 128 -11.53 -24.46 5.24
C SER A 128 -11.49 -22.97 4.95
N TRP A 129 -11.88 -22.58 3.73
CA TRP A 129 -11.96 -21.16 3.34
C TRP A 129 -12.85 -20.33 4.28
N ARG A 130 -13.97 -20.89 4.75
CA ARG A 130 -14.91 -20.17 5.62
C ARG A 130 -14.26 -19.65 6.90
N LYS A 131 -13.28 -20.40 7.43
CA LYS A 131 -12.55 -20.05 8.64
C LYS A 131 -11.29 -19.24 8.36
N ARG A 132 -10.63 -19.47 7.22
CA ARG A 132 -9.47 -18.66 6.80
C ARG A 132 -9.87 -17.21 6.48
N ARG A 133 -11.05 -16.98 5.89
CA ARG A 133 -11.53 -15.64 5.52
C ARG A 133 -11.51 -14.64 6.68
N PRO A 134 -12.16 -14.88 7.84
CA PRO A 134 -12.13 -13.93 8.94
C PRO A 134 -10.72 -13.73 9.50
N ILE A 135 -9.88 -14.78 9.54
CA ILE A 135 -8.48 -14.65 9.99
C ILE A 135 -7.71 -13.71 9.07
N LEU A 136 -7.82 -13.86 7.75
CA LEU A 136 -7.18 -12.97 6.78
C LEU A 136 -7.69 -11.53 6.89
N ALA A 137 -9.01 -11.34 7.09
CA ALA A 137 -9.57 -10.01 7.26
C ALA A 137 -9.08 -9.34 8.55
N ILE A 138 -9.05 -10.07 9.67
CA ILE A 138 -8.50 -9.59 10.95
C ILE A 138 -7.02 -9.23 10.80
N LEU A 139 -6.21 -10.09 10.18
CA LEU A 139 -4.81 -9.81 9.90
C LEU A 139 -4.66 -8.58 9.02
N PHE A 140 -5.44 -8.45 7.95
CA PHE A 140 -5.41 -7.30 7.06
C PHE A 140 -5.61 -5.98 7.82
N HIS A 141 -6.67 -5.89 8.64
CA HIS A 141 -6.95 -4.67 9.42
C HIS A 141 -5.90 -4.45 10.52
N ALA A 142 -5.48 -5.51 11.22
CA ALA A 142 -4.51 -5.40 12.31
C ALA A 142 -3.14 -4.90 11.81
N LEU A 143 -2.65 -5.41 10.67
CA LEU A 143 -1.34 -5.05 10.12
C LEU A 143 -1.27 -3.59 9.65
N GLN A 144 -2.39 -2.95 9.34
CA GLN A 144 -2.44 -1.52 8.98
C GLN A 144 -2.30 -0.58 10.18
N LEU A 145 -2.44 -1.08 11.41
CA LEU A 145 -2.48 -0.24 12.60
C LEU A 145 -1.10 0.28 13.00
N LEU A 146 -0.05 -0.54 12.89
CA LEU A 146 1.29 -0.20 13.33
C LEU A 146 2.37 -0.98 12.55
N PRO A 147 3.47 -0.35 12.11
CA PRO A 147 4.55 -1.04 11.40
C PRO A 147 5.16 -2.20 12.18
N THR A 148 5.22 -2.12 13.52
CA THR A 148 5.72 -3.19 14.38
C THR A 148 4.95 -4.50 14.18
N PHE A 149 3.65 -4.45 13.90
CA PHE A 149 2.83 -5.64 13.63
C PHE A 149 3.20 -6.28 12.30
N VAL A 150 3.51 -5.46 11.30
CA VAL A 150 4.00 -5.93 10.01
C VAL A 150 5.37 -6.60 10.17
N ASN A 151 6.25 -6.04 11.00
CA ASN A 151 7.56 -6.65 11.29
C ASN A 151 7.41 -8.02 11.96
N VAL A 152 6.45 -8.19 12.87
CA VAL A 152 6.15 -9.52 13.44
C VAL A 152 5.63 -10.47 12.35
N ALA A 153 4.78 -9.99 11.45
CA ALA A 153 4.19 -10.80 10.40
C ALA A 153 5.19 -11.20 9.30
N ILE A 154 6.06 -10.30 8.84
CA ILE A 154 7.04 -10.55 7.78
C ILE A 154 8.12 -11.55 8.23
N ASN A 155 8.48 -11.52 9.52
CA ASN A 155 9.42 -12.46 10.12
C ASN A 155 8.77 -13.80 10.51
N SER A 156 7.47 -13.97 10.27
CA SER A 156 6.74 -15.22 10.49
C SER A 156 6.66 -16.08 9.22
N VAL A 157 5.95 -17.22 9.31
CA VAL A 157 5.67 -18.10 8.16
C VAL A 157 4.58 -17.52 7.24
N LEU A 158 3.94 -16.40 7.61
CA LEU A 158 2.81 -15.82 6.88
C LEU A 158 3.11 -15.54 5.39
N PRO A 159 4.21 -14.87 4.99
CA PRO A 159 4.44 -14.56 3.57
C PRO A 159 4.55 -15.82 2.72
N SER A 160 5.26 -16.82 3.24
CA SER A 160 5.44 -18.14 2.66
C SER A 160 4.15 -18.92 2.50
N GLU A 161 3.30 -18.92 3.53
CA GLU A 161 2.00 -19.59 3.50
C GLU A 161 1.04 -18.94 2.50
N LEU A 162 1.00 -17.60 2.45
CA LEU A 162 0.16 -16.88 1.48
C LEU A 162 0.65 -17.08 0.04
N ALA A 163 1.96 -17.07 -0.19
CA ALA A 163 2.53 -17.34 -1.51
C ALA A 163 2.14 -18.73 -2.02
N ARG A 164 2.29 -19.76 -1.16
CA ARG A 164 1.88 -21.14 -1.47
C ARG A 164 0.37 -21.25 -1.69
N ASP A 165 -0.43 -20.54 -0.90
CA ASP A 165 -1.89 -20.51 -1.05
C ASP A 165 -2.29 -19.93 -2.42
N ILE A 166 -1.74 -18.77 -2.80
CA ILE A 166 -2.02 -18.12 -4.08
C ILE A 166 -1.61 -19.02 -5.25
N GLN A 167 -0.41 -19.62 -5.19
CA GLN A 167 0.08 -20.52 -6.24
C GLN A 167 -0.77 -21.80 -6.36
N ALA A 168 -1.16 -22.40 -5.24
CA ALA A 168 -1.98 -23.60 -5.24
C ALA A 168 -3.36 -23.34 -5.89
N ILE A 169 -3.99 -22.20 -5.59
CA ILE A 169 -5.31 -21.86 -6.14
C ILE A 169 -5.21 -21.44 -7.61
N GLY A 170 -4.15 -20.72 -8.00
CA GLY A 170 -3.93 -20.31 -9.40
C GLY A 170 -3.84 -21.46 -10.39
N THR A 171 -3.51 -22.67 -9.92
CA THR A 171 -3.45 -23.89 -10.74
C THR A 171 -4.74 -24.71 -10.74
N ALA A 172 -5.71 -24.35 -9.89
CA ALA A 172 -6.96 -25.11 -9.72
C ALA A 172 -8.02 -24.72 -10.77
N LYS A 173 -8.82 -25.69 -11.20
CA LYS A 173 -9.90 -25.48 -12.20
C LYS A 173 -11.08 -24.63 -11.69
N ASP A 174 -11.23 -24.51 -10.37
CA ASP A 174 -12.28 -23.70 -9.73
C ASP A 174 -11.61 -22.62 -8.87
N ILE A 175 -11.49 -21.43 -9.46
CA ILE A 175 -10.76 -20.31 -8.87
C ILE A 175 -11.70 -19.63 -7.86
N ASN A 176 -11.46 -19.87 -6.56
CA ASN A 176 -12.10 -19.07 -5.52
C ASN A 176 -11.44 -17.68 -5.50
N LYS A 177 -12.03 -16.76 -6.27
CA LYS A 177 -11.52 -15.39 -6.47
C LYS A 177 -11.45 -14.58 -5.18
N ASP A 178 -12.40 -14.76 -4.27
CA ASP A 178 -12.43 -14.10 -2.96
C ASP A 178 -11.22 -14.53 -2.11
N ARG A 179 -10.88 -15.83 -2.14
CA ARG A 179 -9.68 -16.35 -1.45
C ARG A 179 -8.40 -15.73 -1.97
N ILE A 180 -8.19 -15.72 -3.29
CA ILE A 180 -6.99 -15.12 -3.88
C ILE A 180 -6.92 -13.63 -3.54
N TYR A 181 -8.04 -12.92 -3.66
CA TYR A 181 -8.11 -11.50 -3.34
C TYR A 181 -7.65 -11.18 -1.91
N TRP A 182 -8.19 -11.88 -0.90
CA TRP A 182 -7.79 -11.65 0.49
C TRP A 182 -6.34 -12.06 0.76
N SER A 183 -5.88 -13.18 0.19
CA SER A 183 -4.49 -13.63 0.33
C SER A 183 -3.51 -12.61 -0.27
N ILE A 184 -3.82 -12.07 -1.45
CA ILE A 184 -3.04 -11.00 -2.09
C ILE A 184 -3.02 -9.74 -1.22
N ARG A 185 -4.16 -9.31 -0.67
CA ARG A 185 -4.22 -8.09 0.17
C ARG A 185 -3.41 -8.20 1.45
N VAL A 186 -3.54 -9.30 2.17
CA VAL A 186 -2.75 -9.52 3.40
C VAL A 186 -1.25 -9.58 3.07
N LEU A 187 -0.88 -10.28 2.00
CA LEU A 187 0.51 -10.35 1.57
C LEU A 187 1.05 -8.97 1.16
N THR A 188 0.25 -8.18 0.45
CA THR A 188 0.59 -6.80 0.07
C THR A 188 0.91 -5.96 1.30
N VAL A 189 0.01 -5.90 2.29
CA VAL A 189 0.24 -5.13 3.53
C VAL A 189 1.48 -5.64 4.26
N THR A 190 1.70 -6.97 4.28
CA THR A 190 2.86 -7.58 4.93
C THR A 190 4.18 -7.15 4.29
N LEU A 191 4.21 -7.00 2.96
CA LEU A 191 5.40 -6.62 2.19
C LEU A 191 5.60 -5.10 2.07
N CYS A 192 4.65 -4.29 2.51
CA CYS A 192 4.78 -2.84 2.43
C CYS A 192 5.80 -2.27 3.44
N CYS A 193 6.10 -3.01 4.52
CA CYS A 193 7.18 -2.65 5.44
C CYS A 193 8.55 -3.01 4.87
N GLN A 194 9.49 -2.09 5.02
CA GLN A 194 10.80 -2.10 4.36
C GLN A 194 11.84 -2.96 5.09
N GLU A 195 11.41 -4.08 5.68
CA GLU A 195 12.32 -5.04 6.29
C GLU A 195 12.76 -6.06 5.24
N PRO A 196 14.06 -6.39 5.11
CA PRO A 196 14.51 -7.33 4.08
C PRO A 196 13.98 -8.75 4.31
N LEU A 197 13.55 -9.42 3.23
CA LEU A 197 13.12 -10.82 3.28
C LEU A 197 14.28 -11.77 3.52
N SER A 198 14.03 -12.87 4.23
CA SER A 198 14.98 -13.99 4.31
C SER A 198 15.16 -14.67 2.95
N PHE A 199 16.32 -15.32 2.73
CA PHE A 199 16.59 -16.01 1.46
C PHE A 199 15.55 -17.10 1.12
N ALA A 200 15.02 -17.80 2.13
CA ALA A 200 13.98 -18.80 1.94
C ALA A 200 12.69 -18.17 1.39
N GLN A 201 12.25 -17.05 1.98
CA GLN A 201 11.08 -16.31 1.53
C GLN A 201 11.26 -15.72 0.13
N GLN A 202 12.46 -15.25 -0.21
CA GLN A 202 12.76 -14.73 -1.56
C GLN A 202 12.56 -15.79 -2.64
N ASN A 203 12.94 -17.05 -2.37
CA ASN A 203 12.73 -18.14 -3.32
C ASN A 203 11.25 -18.49 -3.51
N GLU A 204 10.46 -18.47 -2.45
CA GLU A 204 9.02 -18.77 -2.53
C GLU A 204 8.20 -17.63 -3.17
N LEU A 205 8.58 -16.38 -2.89
CA LEU A 205 7.98 -15.16 -3.46
C LEU A 205 8.57 -14.78 -4.82
N GLY A 206 9.33 -15.69 -5.45
CA GLY A 206 10.08 -15.43 -6.67
C GLY A 206 9.23 -15.39 -7.96
N GLU A 207 9.88 -15.66 -9.09
CA GLU A 207 9.33 -15.48 -10.44
C GLU A 207 8.02 -16.23 -10.69
N ASN A 208 7.81 -17.40 -10.07
CA ASN A 208 6.59 -18.19 -10.25
C ASN A 208 5.33 -17.47 -9.74
N LEU A 209 5.42 -16.83 -8.57
CA LEU A 209 4.30 -16.04 -8.03
C LEU A 209 4.04 -14.82 -8.92
N ILE A 210 5.10 -14.14 -9.36
CA ILE A 210 5.00 -12.95 -10.18
C ILE A 210 4.37 -13.28 -11.53
N ALA A 211 4.80 -14.38 -12.17
CA ALA A 211 4.21 -14.86 -13.41
C ALA A 211 2.70 -15.08 -13.26
N LEU A 212 2.27 -15.76 -12.18
CA LEU A 212 0.86 -15.98 -11.90
C LEU A 212 0.09 -14.65 -11.72
N LEU A 213 0.66 -13.67 -11.01
CA LEU A 213 0.02 -12.37 -10.81
C LEU A 213 -0.13 -11.60 -12.13
N VAL A 214 0.87 -11.65 -13.00
CA VAL A 214 0.79 -11.05 -14.33
C VAL A 214 -0.25 -11.80 -15.18
N ASP A 215 -0.33 -13.12 -15.11
CA ASP A 215 -1.37 -13.88 -15.82
C ASP A 215 -2.78 -13.52 -15.35
N VAL A 216 -2.98 -13.32 -14.04
CA VAL A 216 -4.25 -12.82 -13.48
C VAL A 216 -4.58 -11.43 -14.03
N LEU A 217 -3.59 -10.54 -14.12
CA LEU A 217 -3.77 -9.19 -14.67
C LEU A 217 -4.15 -9.17 -16.15
N GLU A 218 -3.55 -10.06 -16.95
CA GLU A 218 -3.77 -10.10 -18.40
C GLU A 218 -5.00 -10.93 -18.81
N THR A 219 -5.35 -11.96 -18.02
CA THR A 219 -6.44 -12.88 -18.37
C THR A 219 -7.80 -12.43 -17.83
N GLU A 220 -7.84 -11.77 -16.67
CA GLU A 220 -9.09 -11.41 -16.02
C GLU A 220 -9.54 -9.99 -16.39
N SER A 221 -10.48 -9.89 -17.32
CA SER A 221 -11.24 -8.65 -17.60
C SER A 221 -12.45 -8.44 -16.66
N VAL A 222 -12.53 -9.16 -15.54
CA VAL A 222 -13.75 -9.28 -14.73
C VAL A 222 -13.62 -8.56 -13.39
N SER A 223 -14.42 -7.50 -13.23
CA SER A 223 -14.72 -6.91 -11.92
C SER A 223 -15.35 -7.96 -11.02
N ILE A 224 -14.64 -8.38 -9.97
CA ILE A 224 -15.29 -9.04 -8.84
C ILE A 224 -16.04 -7.94 -8.12
N ALA A 225 -17.29 -7.68 -8.52
CA ALA A 225 -18.20 -6.98 -7.64
C ALA A 225 -18.41 -7.92 -6.45
N THR A 226 -17.71 -7.65 -5.34
CA THR A 226 -18.17 -8.16 -4.05
C THR A 226 -19.61 -7.68 -3.89
N SER A 227 -20.50 -8.56 -3.46
CA SER A 227 -21.96 -8.38 -3.46
C SER A 227 -22.50 -7.27 -2.54
N ASP A 228 -21.66 -6.33 -2.11
CA ASP A 228 -21.99 -5.21 -1.25
C ASP A 228 -21.63 -3.89 -1.96
N GLU A 229 -22.53 -3.43 -2.84
CA GLU A 229 -22.44 -2.19 -3.64
C GLU A 229 -22.55 -0.89 -2.79
N LYS A 230 -22.00 -0.85 -1.58
CA LYS A 230 -22.04 0.37 -0.74
C LYS A 230 -20.69 0.89 -0.26
N ASP A 231 -19.60 0.17 -0.49
CA ASP A 231 -18.27 0.68 -0.20
C ASP A 231 -17.61 1.17 -1.47
N GLN A 232 -17.19 2.43 -1.40
CA GLN A 232 -16.63 3.24 -2.46
C GLN A 232 -15.19 2.81 -2.80
N GLU A 233 -14.92 1.51 -2.93
CA GLU A 233 -13.64 0.94 -3.39
C GLU A 233 -13.78 -0.58 -3.57
N CYS A 234 -14.58 -1.02 -4.56
CA CYS A 234 -14.58 -2.42 -4.96
C CYS A 234 -13.27 -2.71 -5.73
N LEU A 235 -12.15 -2.82 -5.01
CA LEU A 235 -10.85 -3.19 -5.56
C LEU A 235 -10.99 -4.58 -6.17
N THR A 236 -10.87 -4.64 -7.50
CA THR A 236 -10.80 -5.92 -8.22
C THR A 236 -9.57 -6.73 -7.82
N ILE A 237 -9.60 -8.03 -8.08
CA ILE A 237 -8.40 -8.88 -7.98
C ILE A 237 -7.25 -8.37 -8.84
N THR A 238 -7.54 -7.73 -9.99
CA THR A 238 -6.51 -7.11 -10.84
C THR A 238 -5.82 -5.94 -10.14
N SER A 239 -6.57 -5.07 -9.45
CA SER A 239 -5.96 -4.00 -8.65
C SER A 239 -5.16 -4.56 -7.48
N ALA A 240 -5.68 -5.58 -6.78
CA ALA A 240 -4.94 -6.21 -5.69
C ALA A 240 -3.62 -6.83 -6.19
N ALA A 241 -3.65 -7.52 -7.34
CA ALA A 241 -2.45 -8.09 -7.97
C ALA A 241 -1.44 -6.99 -8.35
N MET A 242 -1.92 -5.87 -8.88
CA MET A 242 -1.07 -4.71 -9.18
C MET A 242 -0.38 -4.17 -7.91
N HIS A 243 -1.12 -4.04 -6.81
CA HIS A 243 -0.55 -3.57 -5.54
C HIS A 243 0.51 -4.54 -5.01
N LEU A 244 0.28 -5.85 -5.14
CA LEU A 244 1.25 -6.87 -4.73
C LEU A 244 2.51 -6.85 -5.59
N ILE A 245 2.40 -6.66 -6.91
CA ILE A 245 3.56 -6.51 -7.80
C ILE A 245 4.41 -5.30 -7.39
N LEU A 246 3.77 -4.17 -7.08
CA LEU A 246 4.49 -2.97 -6.59
C LEU A 246 5.20 -3.23 -5.26
N ALA A 247 4.52 -3.89 -4.32
CA ALA A 247 5.10 -4.25 -3.03
C ALA A 247 6.28 -5.22 -3.20
N LEU A 248 6.15 -6.26 -4.02
CA LEU A 248 7.22 -7.21 -4.33
C LEU A 248 8.42 -6.52 -5.00
N HIS A 249 8.18 -5.68 -6.01
CA HIS A 249 9.25 -4.95 -6.68
C HIS A 249 10.05 -4.12 -5.67
N ARG A 250 9.36 -3.33 -4.85
CA ARG A 250 9.98 -2.50 -3.80
C ARG A 250 10.79 -3.36 -2.83
N GLN A 251 10.25 -4.50 -2.43
CA GLN A 251 10.88 -5.40 -1.47
C GLN A 251 12.16 -6.05 -2.02
N PHE A 252 12.15 -6.53 -3.26
CA PHE A 252 13.34 -7.10 -3.89
C PHE A 252 14.41 -6.05 -4.20
N SER A 253 13.99 -4.82 -4.50
CA SER A 253 14.92 -3.69 -4.72
C SER A 253 15.68 -3.28 -3.46
N LEU A 254 15.25 -3.67 -2.25
CA LEU A 254 16.03 -3.50 -1.01
C LEU A 254 17.27 -4.41 -0.97
N VAL A 255 17.22 -5.56 -1.66
CA VAL A 255 18.27 -6.59 -1.63
C VAL A 255 19.18 -6.45 -2.84
N SER A 256 18.61 -6.39 -4.05
CA SER A 256 19.35 -6.16 -5.28
C SER A 256 18.46 -5.58 -6.37
N SER A 257 18.83 -4.41 -6.89
CA SER A 257 18.15 -3.80 -8.02
C SER A 257 18.41 -4.51 -9.35
N GLU A 258 19.55 -5.22 -9.48
CA GLU A 258 19.95 -5.87 -10.74
C GLU A 258 19.32 -7.27 -10.89
N ASN A 259 19.14 -7.99 -9.77
CA ASN A 259 18.56 -9.33 -9.75
C ASN A 259 17.13 -9.32 -9.19
N ASN A 260 16.33 -8.32 -9.57
CA ASN A 260 14.94 -8.24 -9.11
C ASN A 260 14.07 -9.28 -9.85
N PRO A 261 13.47 -10.27 -9.16
CA PRO A 261 12.63 -11.30 -9.78
C PRO A 261 11.44 -10.72 -10.56
N VAL A 262 10.94 -9.54 -10.18
CA VAL A 262 9.85 -8.86 -10.91
C VAL A 262 10.33 -8.45 -12.31
N LEU A 263 11.51 -7.84 -12.39
CA LEU A 263 12.08 -7.41 -13.67
C LEU A 263 12.49 -8.61 -14.54
N LEU A 264 13.06 -9.66 -13.94
CA LEU A 264 13.42 -10.89 -14.64
C LEU A 264 12.19 -11.60 -15.23
N CYS A 265 11.12 -11.72 -14.46
CA CYS A 265 9.86 -12.30 -14.94
C CYS A 265 9.28 -11.51 -16.11
N LEU A 266 9.30 -10.17 -16.02
CA LEU A 266 8.79 -9.28 -17.07
C LEU A 266 9.67 -9.28 -18.33
N ALA A 267 10.99 -9.39 -18.19
CA ALA A 267 11.91 -9.49 -19.32
C ALA A 267 11.64 -10.74 -20.19
N ASN A 268 11.21 -11.83 -19.56
CA ASN A 268 10.90 -13.11 -20.22
C ASN A 268 9.51 -13.12 -20.90
N ARG A 269 8.67 -12.10 -20.69
CA ARG A 269 7.34 -12.01 -21.28
C ARG A 269 7.34 -11.24 -22.60
N SER A 270 6.41 -11.60 -23.47
CA SER A 270 6.21 -10.95 -24.78
C SER A 270 4.99 -10.03 -24.83
N MET A 271 3.97 -10.26 -24.00
CA MET A 271 2.72 -9.48 -23.98
C MET A 271 2.30 -9.20 -22.53
N CYS A 272 2.20 -7.92 -22.16
CA CYS A 272 1.81 -7.44 -20.83
C CYS A 272 1.02 -6.12 -20.96
N ASP A 273 0.11 -6.06 -21.93
CA ASP A 273 -0.53 -4.80 -22.33
C ASP A 273 -1.37 -4.20 -21.18
N SER A 274 -2.13 -5.04 -20.46
CA SER A 274 -3.00 -4.60 -19.37
C SER A 274 -2.20 -4.11 -18.17
N LEU A 275 -1.08 -4.78 -17.86
CA LEU A 275 -0.15 -4.37 -16.81
C LEU A 275 0.47 -3.00 -17.15
N ILE A 276 1.01 -2.84 -18.36
CA ILE A 276 1.67 -1.60 -18.78
C ILE A 276 0.67 -0.43 -18.80
N GLU A 277 -0.54 -0.63 -19.30
CA GLU A 277 -1.60 0.38 -19.27
C GLU A 277 -1.91 0.83 -17.83
N LYS A 278 -2.08 -0.13 -16.90
CA LYS A 278 -2.34 0.18 -15.48
C LYS A 278 -1.17 0.94 -14.84
N ILE A 279 0.07 0.55 -15.11
CA ILE A 279 1.25 1.25 -14.61
C ILE A 279 1.28 2.70 -15.13
N LEU A 280 1.03 2.91 -16.41
CA LEU A 280 0.99 4.24 -17.03
C LEU A 280 -0.14 5.10 -16.46
N LEU A 281 -1.31 4.52 -16.20
CA LEU A 281 -2.44 5.20 -15.57
C LEU A 281 -2.11 5.65 -14.14
N LEU A 282 -1.50 4.78 -13.33
CA LEU A 282 -1.07 5.11 -11.97
C LEU A 282 0.02 6.20 -11.99
N TYR A 283 0.99 6.07 -12.89
CA TYR A 283 2.04 7.08 -13.07
C TYR A 283 1.44 8.43 -13.50
N ASN A 284 0.49 8.46 -14.44
CA ASN A 284 -0.15 9.70 -14.87
C ASN A 284 -0.96 10.38 -13.74
N ARG A 285 -1.57 9.59 -12.84
CA ARG A 285 -2.34 10.09 -11.69
C ARG A 285 -1.46 10.49 -10.50
N GLU A 286 -0.18 10.13 -10.52
CA GLU A 286 0.74 10.33 -9.39
C GLU A 286 0.26 9.64 -8.11
N ASP A 287 -0.48 8.55 -8.30
CA ASP A 287 -1.12 7.82 -7.23
C ASP A 287 -0.29 6.58 -6.89
N ASP A 288 0.06 6.45 -5.61
CA ASP A 288 0.80 5.31 -5.09
C ASP A 288 -0.17 4.40 -4.33
N PRO A 289 -0.67 3.32 -4.96
CA PRO A 289 -1.72 2.53 -4.36
C PRO A 289 -1.25 1.76 -3.13
N ILE A 290 0.05 1.60 -2.89
CA ILE A 290 0.53 0.92 -1.68
C ILE A 290 0.62 1.86 -0.47
N LYS A 291 0.56 3.19 -0.66
CA LYS A 291 0.57 4.16 0.45
C LYS A 291 -0.65 4.02 1.36
N GLN A 292 -1.79 3.58 0.83
CA GLN A 292 -3.00 3.32 1.62
C GLN A 292 -2.79 2.25 2.71
N TYR A 293 -1.83 1.35 2.52
CA TYR A 293 -1.57 0.24 3.44
C TYR A 293 -0.57 0.60 4.55
N VAL A 294 0.33 1.55 4.30
CA VAL A 294 1.33 2.02 5.26
C VAL A 294 0.86 3.35 5.81
N GLY A 295 0.03 3.32 6.85
CA GLY A 295 -0.59 4.54 7.38
C GLY A 295 0.45 5.61 7.71
N HIS A 296 0.40 6.76 7.00
CA HIS A 296 0.94 8.09 7.34
C HIS A 296 2.39 8.20 7.87
N GLN A 297 3.18 7.12 7.84
CA GLN A 297 4.57 7.09 8.31
C GLN A 297 5.58 7.04 7.16
N ASN A 298 5.15 7.31 5.92
CA ASN A 298 6.11 7.49 4.84
C ASN A 298 6.57 8.95 4.85
N ASP A 299 7.81 9.14 5.31
CA ASP A 299 8.61 10.33 5.07
C ASP A 299 8.41 10.81 3.62
N ASP A 300 8.16 12.12 3.45
CA ASP A 300 8.10 12.81 2.15
C ASP A 300 9.36 12.59 1.27
N ASN A 301 10.41 11.99 1.84
CA ASN A 301 11.68 11.67 1.18
C ASN A 301 11.74 10.33 0.45
N GLN A 302 10.70 9.48 0.45
CA GLN A 302 10.76 8.18 -0.26
C GLN A 302 10.31 8.26 -1.72
N THR A 303 10.98 7.51 -2.62
CA THR A 303 10.58 7.44 -4.04
C THR A 303 9.34 6.57 -4.14
N ASP A 304 8.35 7.09 -4.87
CA ASP A 304 7.06 6.46 -5.13
C ASP A 304 7.22 5.03 -5.72
N SER A 305 6.36 4.11 -5.30
CA SER A 305 6.48 2.69 -5.67
C SER A 305 6.36 2.46 -7.18
N VAL A 306 5.46 3.21 -7.81
CA VAL A 306 5.21 3.16 -9.26
C VAL A 306 6.42 3.74 -10.00
N SER A 307 6.93 4.88 -9.55
CA SER A 307 8.12 5.53 -10.13
C SER A 307 9.37 4.64 -10.03
N SER A 308 9.52 3.94 -8.90
CA SER A 308 10.58 2.94 -8.71
C SER A 308 10.46 1.76 -9.69
N LEU A 309 9.25 1.20 -9.86
CA LEU A 309 9.01 0.14 -10.83
C LEU A 309 9.27 0.61 -12.27
N MET A 310 8.83 1.82 -12.63
CA MET A 310 9.09 2.43 -13.93
C MET A 310 10.59 2.55 -14.21
N LEU A 311 11.36 3.02 -13.24
CA LEU A 311 12.81 3.07 -13.37
C LEU A 311 13.42 1.68 -13.57
N GLY A 312 12.93 0.68 -12.85
CA GLY A 312 13.32 -0.73 -13.03
C GLY A 312 13.01 -1.26 -14.43
N LEU A 313 11.84 -0.94 -14.99
CA LEU A 313 11.44 -1.36 -16.34
C LEU A 313 12.32 -0.77 -17.44
N PHE A 314 12.89 0.42 -17.24
CA PHE A 314 13.84 1.05 -18.19
C PHE A 314 15.30 0.81 -17.83
N SER A 315 15.60 -0.12 -16.91
CA SER A 315 16.97 -0.52 -16.60
C SER A 315 17.59 -1.40 -17.70
N GLY A 316 16.77 -2.13 -18.47
CA GLY A 316 17.21 -3.02 -19.54
C GLY A 316 16.32 -2.97 -20.79
N ALA A 317 16.89 -3.37 -21.93
CA ALA A 317 16.17 -3.40 -23.20
C ALA A 317 15.04 -4.44 -23.23
N GLU A 318 15.22 -5.56 -22.54
CA GLU A 318 14.24 -6.65 -22.51
C GLU A 318 12.95 -6.28 -21.79
N THR A 319 13.00 -5.46 -20.75
CA THR A 319 11.79 -4.96 -20.06
C THR A 319 11.20 -3.76 -20.79
N ALA A 320 12.04 -2.90 -21.40
CA ALA A 320 11.59 -1.74 -22.18
C ALA A 320 10.88 -2.12 -23.49
N LYS A 321 11.03 -3.35 -23.99
CA LYS A 321 10.30 -3.85 -25.17
C LYS A 321 8.80 -3.96 -24.94
N LEU A 322 8.36 -4.08 -23.67
CA LEU A 322 6.95 -4.16 -23.29
C LEU A 322 6.18 -2.87 -23.57
N PHE A 323 6.86 -1.74 -23.69
CA PHE A 323 6.24 -0.47 -24.07
C PHE A 323 6.15 -0.37 -25.59
N TYR A 324 4.93 -0.26 -26.11
CA TYR A 324 4.71 0.12 -27.50
C TYR A 324 5.21 1.55 -27.73
N THR A 325 5.58 1.86 -28.97
CA THR A 325 6.08 3.19 -29.34
C THR A 325 5.06 4.28 -29.04
N ALA A 326 3.77 4.01 -29.22
CA ALA A 326 2.71 4.96 -28.88
C ALA A 326 2.66 5.27 -27.37
N ASP A 327 2.71 4.23 -26.52
CA ASP A 327 2.67 4.41 -25.07
C ASP A 327 3.90 5.13 -24.54
N LEU A 328 5.08 4.81 -25.09
CA LEU A 328 6.33 5.46 -24.73
C LEU A 328 6.36 6.93 -25.18
N GLU A 329 6.17 7.17 -26.48
CA GLU A 329 6.38 8.50 -27.06
C GLU A 329 5.21 9.43 -26.78
N VAL A 330 3.96 8.98 -26.90
CA VAL A 330 2.78 9.84 -26.78
C VAL A 330 2.32 10.00 -25.35
N LEU A 331 2.35 8.93 -24.54
CA LEU A 331 1.82 8.98 -23.16
C LEU A 331 2.92 9.26 -22.14
N LEU A 332 3.96 8.43 -22.09
CA LEU A 332 4.95 8.52 -21.03
C LEU A 332 5.82 9.78 -21.13
N LEU A 333 6.38 10.06 -22.32
CA LEU A 333 7.21 11.26 -22.49
C LEU A 333 6.43 12.55 -22.27
N ASP A 334 5.15 12.61 -22.63
CA ASP A 334 4.30 13.78 -22.37
C ASP A 334 4.07 13.99 -20.88
N VAL A 335 3.81 12.92 -20.13
CA VAL A 335 3.68 12.98 -18.67
C VAL A 335 5.00 13.40 -18.02
N ILE A 336 6.14 12.86 -18.46
CA ILE A 336 7.46 13.23 -17.93
C ILE A 336 7.75 14.71 -18.22
N LEU A 337 7.54 15.17 -19.47
CA LEU A 337 7.77 16.57 -19.84
C LEU A 337 6.89 17.52 -19.03
N ARG A 338 5.62 17.16 -18.82
CA ARG A 338 4.70 17.90 -17.94
C ARG A 338 5.23 17.95 -16.51
N ARG A 339 5.64 16.82 -15.93
CA ARG A 339 6.23 16.79 -14.58
C ARG A 339 7.48 17.67 -14.47
N LEU A 340 8.37 17.62 -15.46
CA LEU A 340 9.59 18.44 -15.45
C LEU A 340 9.31 19.95 -15.55
N THR A 341 8.18 20.36 -16.14
CA THR A 341 7.81 21.76 -16.33
C THR A 341 6.91 22.31 -15.22
N ASP A 342 6.02 21.49 -14.68
CA ASP A 342 5.09 21.87 -13.61
C ASP A 342 5.78 21.90 -12.24
N TYR A 343 6.77 21.04 -12.00
CA TYR A 343 7.49 20.98 -10.72
C TYR A 343 8.60 22.02 -10.61
N GLY A 344 8.56 22.79 -9.51
CA GLY A 344 9.57 23.80 -9.20
C GLY A 344 10.90 23.22 -8.68
N PRO A 345 11.92 24.09 -8.51
CA PRO A 345 13.23 23.68 -8.03
C PRO A 345 13.19 23.16 -6.59
N GLY A 346 13.71 21.95 -6.40
CA GLY A 346 13.78 21.29 -5.10
C GLY A 346 12.70 20.24 -4.82
N ASP A 347 11.74 20.04 -5.74
CA ASP A 347 10.78 18.93 -5.64
C ASP A 347 11.44 17.62 -6.09
N LYS A 348 11.42 16.62 -5.22
CA LYS A 348 12.00 15.29 -5.48
C LYS A 348 11.33 14.59 -6.67
N ARG A 349 10.04 14.85 -6.92
CA ARG A 349 9.31 14.25 -8.05
C ARG A 349 9.89 14.68 -9.39
N ARG A 350 10.48 15.87 -9.45
CA ARG A 350 11.23 16.36 -10.61
C ARG A 350 12.50 15.53 -10.83
N SER A 351 13.25 15.26 -9.76
CA SER A 351 14.45 14.42 -9.79
C SER A 351 14.14 12.99 -10.24
N ASP A 352 13.07 12.40 -9.70
CA ASP A 352 12.62 11.05 -10.07
C ASP A 352 12.19 10.98 -11.55
N ALA A 353 11.47 12.00 -12.05
CA ALA A 353 11.08 12.10 -13.46
C ALA A 353 12.29 12.26 -14.39
N LEU A 354 13.28 13.08 -13.99
CA LEU A 354 14.52 13.26 -14.74
C LEU A 354 15.35 11.98 -14.79
N GLN A 355 15.40 11.24 -13.68
CA GLN A 355 16.06 9.94 -13.62
C GLN A 355 15.39 8.91 -14.55
N LEU A 356 14.06 8.89 -14.59
CA LEU A 356 13.31 8.04 -15.51
C LEU A 356 13.60 8.41 -16.97
N TYR A 357 13.61 9.71 -17.31
CA TYR A 357 13.93 10.16 -18.67
C TYR A 357 15.34 9.72 -19.10
N HIS A 358 16.33 9.85 -18.21
CA HIS A 358 17.70 9.40 -18.47
C HIS A 358 17.76 7.89 -18.75
N ALA A 359 17.01 7.07 -17.99
CA ALA A 359 16.93 5.63 -18.22
C ALA A 359 16.31 5.30 -19.59
N ILE A 360 15.23 6.00 -19.98
CA ILE A 360 14.59 5.83 -21.30
C ILE A 360 15.56 6.16 -22.44
N LEU A 361 16.34 7.24 -22.31
CA LEU A 361 17.31 7.65 -23.32
C LEU A 361 18.37 6.57 -23.59
N ARG A 362 18.87 5.92 -22.54
CA ARG A 362 19.87 4.84 -22.66
C ARG A 362 19.36 3.61 -23.42
N VAL A 363 18.07 3.33 -23.34
CA VAL A 363 17.50 2.09 -23.90
C VAL A 363 16.87 2.30 -25.29
N ARG A 364 16.12 3.38 -25.49
CA ARG A 364 15.35 3.61 -26.73
C ARG A 364 15.73 4.89 -27.48
N SER A 365 16.36 5.87 -26.84
CA SER A 365 16.73 7.18 -27.41
C SER A 365 15.66 7.79 -28.36
N PRO A 366 14.42 8.03 -27.87
CA PRO A 366 13.33 8.53 -28.71
C PRO A 366 13.60 9.95 -29.26
N VAL A 367 13.12 10.21 -30.48
CA VAL A 367 13.25 11.54 -31.14
C VAL A 367 12.07 12.46 -30.77
N TYR A 368 10.94 11.86 -30.37
CA TYR A 368 9.72 12.59 -30.03
C TYR A 368 9.96 13.65 -28.93
N LYS A 369 9.55 14.90 -29.21
CA LYS A 369 9.71 16.09 -28.33
C LYS A 369 11.12 16.36 -27.81
N LYS A 370 12.18 15.81 -28.45
CA LYS A 370 13.58 16.00 -28.05
C LYS A 370 13.97 17.48 -27.85
N SER A 371 13.49 18.37 -28.72
CA SER A 371 13.74 19.82 -28.61
C SER A 371 13.09 20.48 -27.39
N ASP A 372 11.93 20.01 -26.96
CA ASP A 372 11.26 20.56 -25.77
C ASP A 372 11.91 20.05 -24.48
N PHE A 373 12.36 18.80 -24.47
CA PHE A 373 13.23 18.29 -23.41
C PHE A 373 14.56 19.06 -23.33
N ALA A 374 15.22 19.35 -24.45
CA ALA A 374 16.45 20.14 -24.48
C ALA A 374 16.27 21.53 -23.83
N LYS A 375 15.15 22.21 -24.13
CA LYS A 375 14.80 23.49 -23.49
C LYS A 375 14.59 23.33 -21.98
N CYS A 376 13.89 22.29 -21.54
CA CYS A 376 13.65 22.04 -20.12
C CYS A 376 14.96 21.76 -19.36
N LEU A 377 15.84 20.92 -19.92
CA LEU A 377 17.16 20.64 -19.34
C LEU A 377 18.01 21.91 -19.18
N LYS A 378 17.94 22.83 -20.17
CA LYS A 378 18.61 24.13 -20.09
C LYS A 378 18.08 24.97 -18.94
N VAL A 379 16.75 25.06 -18.79
CA VAL A 379 16.12 25.81 -17.69
C VAL A 379 16.55 25.24 -16.34
N ILE A 380 16.49 23.92 -16.16
CA ILE A 380 16.89 23.25 -14.90
C ILE A 380 18.37 23.54 -14.58
N ARG A 381 19.25 23.53 -15.58
CA ARG A 381 20.66 23.89 -15.41
C ARG A 381 20.81 25.35 -14.97
N GLU A 382 20.17 26.29 -15.66
CA GLU A 382 20.25 27.71 -15.30
C GLU A 382 19.67 28.02 -13.92
N GLU A 383 18.64 27.31 -13.49
CA GLU A 383 18.06 27.43 -12.13
C GLU A 383 19.06 27.04 -11.05
N SER A 384 19.79 25.92 -11.27
CA SER A 384 20.80 25.46 -10.32
C SER A 384 22.00 26.41 -10.20
N ASP A 385 22.33 27.15 -11.27
CA ASP A 385 23.43 28.12 -11.28
C ASP A 385 23.06 29.45 -10.58
N LYS A 386 21.76 29.79 -10.50
CA LYS A 386 21.27 31.08 -9.95
C LYS A 386 21.04 31.05 -8.43
N LEU A 387 20.86 29.89 -7.82
CA LEU A 387 20.55 29.74 -6.39
C LEU A 387 21.83 29.48 -5.56
N GLY A 388 22.24 30.47 -4.76
CA GLY A 388 23.46 30.41 -3.93
C GLY A 388 23.44 29.40 -2.77
N SER A 389 22.34 28.65 -2.59
CA SER A 389 22.22 27.56 -1.61
C SER A 389 21.27 26.48 -2.16
N PRO A 390 21.75 25.61 -3.07
CA PRO A 390 20.89 24.62 -3.71
C PRO A 390 20.51 23.51 -2.72
N SER A 391 19.23 23.13 -2.71
CA SER A 391 18.75 21.97 -1.94
C SER A 391 19.35 20.66 -2.49
N THR A 392 19.34 19.59 -1.70
CA THR A 392 19.85 18.28 -2.12
C THR A 392 19.21 17.78 -3.42
N ALA A 393 17.90 17.98 -3.59
CA ALA A 393 17.17 17.60 -4.81
C ALA A 393 17.63 18.42 -6.03
N MET A 394 17.90 19.73 -5.87
CA MET A 394 18.44 20.55 -6.95
C MET A 394 19.85 20.13 -7.38
N GLN A 395 20.68 19.71 -6.41
CA GLN A 395 22.02 19.18 -6.72
C GLN A 395 21.92 17.86 -7.49
N GLN A 396 20.96 16.99 -7.12
CA GLN A 396 20.67 15.75 -7.84
C GLN A 396 20.19 16.04 -9.27
N ASP A 397 19.27 16.99 -9.44
CA ASP A 397 18.80 17.42 -10.76
C ASP A 397 19.96 17.91 -11.63
N HIS A 398 20.77 18.84 -11.12
CA HIS A 398 21.93 19.36 -11.86
C HIS A 398 22.90 18.25 -12.25
N HIS A 399 23.27 17.39 -11.31
CA HIS A 399 24.17 16.27 -11.58
C HIS A 399 23.61 15.37 -12.68
N LYS A 400 22.31 15.09 -12.65
CA LYS A 400 21.64 14.24 -13.63
C LYS A 400 21.54 14.90 -15.01
N VAL A 401 21.25 16.19 -15.09
CA VAL A 401 21.29 16.96 -16.35
C VAL A 401 22.71 16.91 -16.95
N MET A 402 23.74 17.08 -16.13
CA MET A 402 25.13 17.03 -16.60
C MET A 402 25.52 15.62 -17.09
N GLN A 403 25.03 14.55 -16.44
CA GLN A 403 25.17 13.18 -16.95
C GLN A 403 24.50 13.00 -18.32
N ILE A 404 23.28 13.53 -18.49
CA ILE A 404 22.56 13.46 -19.77
C ILE A 404 23.35 14.18 -20.86
N TYR A 405 23.87 15.40 -20.61
CA TYR A 405 24.67 16.12 -21.60
C TYR A 405 25.98 15.41 -21.96
N HIS A 406 26.62 14.74 -21.00
CA HIS A 406 27.83 13.98 -21.24
C HIS A 406 27.57 12.74 -22.11
N GLU A 407 26.48 12.01 -21.83
CA GLU A 407 26.12 10.79 -22.57
C GLU A 407 25.44 11.08 -23.91
N PHE A 408 24.73 12.20 -24.02
CA PHE A 408 23.96 12.59 -25.20
C PHE A 408 24.25 14.06 -25.57
N PRO A 409 25.39 14.34 -26.22
CA PRO A 409 25.85 15.70 -26.53
C PRO A 409 24.87 16.51 -27.39
N ASP A 410 24.04 15.85 -28.21
CA ASP A 410 23.01 16.49 -29.04
C ASP A 410 22.10 17.44 -28.24
N PHE A 411 21.81 17.12 -26.97
CA PHE A 411 20.98 17.98 -26.13
C PHE A 411 21.65 19.31 -25.78
N LEU A 412 22.98 19.35 -25.76
CA LEU A 412 23.77 20.56 -25.54
C LEU A 412 23.80 21.44 -26.80
N GLU A 413 23.81 20.83 -27.98
CA GLU A 413 23.81 21.54 -29.27
C GLU A 413 22.43 22.14 -29.60
N MET A 414 21.36 21.51 -29.09
CA MET A 414 19.97 21.95 -29.27
C MET A 414 19.48 22.96 -28.22
N SER A 415 20.22 23.11 -27.10
CA SER A 415 19.93 24.04 -26.00
C SER A 415 20.55 25.41 -26.22
#